data_AF-A0A1F6QQC6-F1
#
_entry.id   AF-A0A1F6QQC6-F1
#
_cell.length_a   1.000
_cell.length_b   1.000
_cell.length_c   1.000
_cell.angle_alpha   90.00
_cell.angle_beta   90.00
_cell.angle_gamma   90.00
#
_symmetry.space_group_name_H-M   'P 1'
#
loop_
_entity.id
_entity.type
_entity.pdbx_description
1 polymer ?
#
loop_
_entity_poly.entity_id
_entity_poly.type
_entity_poly.pdbx_seq_one_letter_code
_entity_poly.pdbx_strand_id
1 'polypeptide(L)'
;MFTSENLNNNNPGKDNVQVSIAPDFLIKYNPSRKRVLQLIAAGWSNASIAEDLNFSTKNIESITTLLIRLAKLQDPSGNLNPRARLVAKCHHAQKLKYQLSQEPPNELLSEDQTATLLLVAVGLSNKTIGKILGISEKTVESRLNNLFLQFGINAKANKVINPRLRLIAVTNARQNITFEAFDILWQKTNNVDLDQIVNNPQEFRETVMKVAGKLVEEAPKYRDNANKEQPQPASQRQQYTYINPAHTQNVYNRLNPNQQNKPQSAEQKPQQQ
;
A
#
# COMPACT_ATOMS: atom_id res chain seq x y z
N MET A 1 -24.60 -36.52 14.32
CA MET A 1 -23.48 -36.93 13.46
C MET A 1 -22.98 -35.67 12.75
N PHE A 2 -21.87 -35.14 13.23
CA PHE A 2 -21.23 -33.93 12.70
C PHE A 2 -20.28 -34.33 11.58
N THR A 3 -20.41 -33.71 10.40
CA THR A 3 -19.29 -33.62 9.44
C THR A 3 -18.89 -32.15 9.35
N SER A 4 -17.90 -31.84 10.18
CA SER A 4 -17.11 -30.62 10.15
C SER A 4 -16.10 -30.70 9.00
N GLU A 5 -16.37 -30.03 7.89
CA GLU A 5 -15.34 -29.67 6.92
C GLU A 5 -14.95 -28.20 7.14
N ASN A 6 -13.88 -28.06 7.93
CA ASN A 6 -13.11 -26.85 8.11
C ASN A 6 -12.39 -26.53 6.79
N LEU A 7 -12.94 -25.63 5.97
CA LEU A 7 -12.17 -24.97 4.92
C LEU A 7 -11.29 -23.90 5.57
N ASN A 8 -10.19 -24.38 6.13
CA ASN A 8 -9.05 -23.60 6.57
C ASN A 8 -8.35 -23.06 5.30
N ASN A 9 -8.89 -21.99 4.72
CA ASN A 9 -8.28 -21.26 3.61
C ASN A 9 -7.12 -20.39 4.14
N ASN A 10 -6.14 -21.04 4.77
CA ASN A 10 -4.80 -20.51 4.97
C ASN A 10 -4.16 -20.46 3.59
N ASN A 11 -4.36 -19.34 2.89
CA ASN A 11 -3.63 -19.03 1.68
C ASN A 11 -2.26 -18.47 2.12
N PRO A 12 -1.15 -19.23 2.02
CA PRO A 12 0.15 -18.86 2.60
C PRO A 12 0.83 -17.69 1.88
N GLY A 13 0.17 -17.05 0.91
CA GLY A 13 0.67 -15.86 0.20
C GLY A 13 0.16 -14.52 0.75
N LYS A 14 -0.62 -14.52 1.84
CA LYS A 14 -1.15 -13.33 2.50
C LYS A 14 -0.44 -13.08 3.83
N ASP A 15 0.84 -12.73 3.79
CA ASP A 15 1.44 -11.98 4.89
C ASP A 15 0.67 -10.67 5.01
N ASN A 16 -0.30 -10.63 5.93
CA ASN A 16 -1.31 -9.59 5.97
C ASN A 16 -0.74 -8.36 6.68
N VAL A 17 -0.02 -7.50 5.95
CA VAL A 17 0.23 -6.14 6.43
C VAL A 17 -1.13 -5.45 6.56
N GLN A 18 -1.62 -5.34 7.78
CA GLN A 18 -2.90 -4.69 8.06
C GLN A 18 -2.70 -3.18 8.12
N VAL A 19 -3.58 -2.46 7.41
CA VAL A 19 -3.51 -1.00 7.31
C VAL A 19 -4.88 -0.39 7.64
N SER A 20 -4.89 0.51 8.62
CA SER A 20 -6.07 1.32 8.93
C SER A 20 -5.92 2.74 8.39
N ILE A 21 -7.05 3.33 7.95
CA ILE A 21 -7.11 4.70 7.43
C ILE A 21 -8.13 5.52 8.22
N ALA A 22 -7.75 6.73 8.62
CA ALA A 22 -8.67 7.64 9.28
C ALA A 22 -9.85 8.04 8.36
N PRO A 23 -11.08 8.15 8.89
CA PRO A 23 -12.31 8.24 8.09
C PRO A 23 -12.44 9.49 7.21
N ASP A 24 -11.75 10.60 7.52
CA ASP A 24 -11.99 11.91 6.89
C ASP A 24 -10.98 12.26 5.78
N PHE A 25 -10.03 11.38 5.48
CA PHE A 25 -8.94 11.70 4.55
C PHE A 25 -9.33 11.47 3.09
N LEU A 26 -9.18 12.51 2.26
CA LEU A 26 -9.34 12.53 0.79
C LEU A 26 -10.72 12.17 0.23
N ILE A 27 -11.68 11.77 1.05
CA ILE A 27 -12.96 11.22 0.61
C ILE A 27 -14.08 11.75 1.51
N LYS A 28 -15.11 12.39 0.93
CA LYS A 28 -16.42 12.48 1.60
C LYS A 28 -16.91 11.05 1.81
N TYR A 29 -17.01 10.61 3.07
CA TYR A 29 -17.11 9.21 3.50
C TYR A 29 -17.71 8.25 2.44
N ASN A 30 -16.85 7.44 1.82
CA ASN A 30 -17.24 6.35 0.92
C ASN A 30 -16.48 5.08 1.33
N PRO A 31 -17.18 4.07 1.89
CA PRO A 31 -16.54 2.86 2.42
C PRO A 31 -15.69 2.09 1.40
N SER A 32 -16.17 1.98 0.15
CA SER A 32 -15.45 1.26 -0.91
C SER A 32 -14.13 1.95 -1.27
N ARG A 33 -14.13 3.28 -1.41
CA ARG A 33 -12.90 4.04 -1.71
C ARG A 33 -11.90 3.95 -0.57
N LYS A 34 -12.36 4.03 0.68
CA LYS A 34 -11.54 3.83 1.87
C LYS A 34 -10.90 2.44 1.85
N ARG A 35 -11.69 1.39 1.59
CA ARG A 35 -11.21 0.01 1.54
C ARG A 35 -10.20 -0.22 0.41
N VAL A 36 -10.44 0.33 -0.78
CA VAL A 36 -9.47 0.30 -1.89
C VAL A 36 -8.14 0.94 -1.46
N LEU A 37 -8.18 2.13 -0.83
CA LEU A 37 -6.96 2.80 -0.37
C LEU A 37 -6.21 1.99 0.69
N GLN A 38 -6.91 1.32 1.60
CA GLN A 38 -6.30 0.41 2.59
C GLN A 38 -5.56 -0.74 1.91
N LEU A 39 -6.20 -1.39 0.92
CA LEU A 39 -5.60 -2.51 0.20
C LEU A 39 -4.43 -2.07 -0.69
N ILE A 40 -4.50 -0.87 -1.30
CA ILE A 40 -3.37 -0.26 -2.01
C ILE A 40 -2.20 -0.06 -1.05
N ALA A 41 -2.45 0.53 0.13
CA ALA A 41 -1.42 0.78 1.13
C ALA A 41 -0.85 -0.50 1.76
N ALA A 42 -1.61 -1.58 1.77
CA ALA A 42 -1.16 -2.93 2.13
C ALA A 42 -0.39 -3.64 1.00
N GLY A 43 -0.28 -3.03 -0.19
CA GLY A 43 0.49 -3.59 -1.30
C GLY A 43 -0.24 -4.63 -2.14
N TRP A 44 -1.57 -4.58 -2.23
CA TRP A 44 -2.35 -5.49 -3.07
C TRP A 44 -2.36 -5.05 -4.55
N SER A 45 -2.41 -6.03 -5.46
CA SER A 45 -2.57 -5.80 -6.90
C SER A 45 -4.01 -5.38 -7.24
N ASN A 46 -4.23 -4.75 -8.40
CA ASN A 46 -5.59 -4.40 -8.83
C ASN A 46 -6.50 -5.61 -8.98
N ALA A 47 -5.97 -6.73 -9.48
CA ALA A 47 -6.72 -7.97 -9.65
C ALA A 47 -7.23 -8.49 -8.32
N SER A 48 -6.39 -8.54 -7.29
CA SER A 48 -6.80 -9.04 -5.98
C SER A 48 -7.65 -8.07 -5.19
N ILE A 49 -7.49 -6.76 -5.38
CA ILE A 49 -8.44 -5.78 -4.83
C ILE A 49 -9.81 -5.95 -5.49
N ALA A 50 -9.85 -6.12 -6.81
CA ALA A 50 -11.08 -6.32 -7.56
C ALA A 50 -11.81 -7.58 -7.07
N GLU A 51 -11.08 -8.68 -6.89
CA GLU A 51 -11.59 -9.92 -6.31
C GLU A 51 -12.12 -9.75 -4.88
N ASP A 52 -11.34 -9.14 -3.96
CA ASP A 52 -11.72 -8.91 -2.55
C ASP A 52 -13.03 -8.10 -2.42
N LEU A 53 -13.25 -7.16 -3.34
CA LEU A 53 -14.37 -6.23 -3.29
C LEU A 53 -15.51 -6.59 -4.25
N ASN A 54 -15.40 -7.71 -4.97
CA ASN A 54 -16.33 -8.12 -6.02
C ASN A 54 -16.56 -7.02 -7.09
N PHE A 55 -15.49 -6.32 -7.47
CA PHE A 55 -15.47 -5.26 -8.47
C PHE A 55 -14.72 -5.72 -9.73
N SER A 56 -14.84 -4.99 -10.83
CA SER A 56 -13.95 -5.19 -11.98
C SER A 56 -12.61 -4.48 -11.78
N THR A 57 -11.55 -4.96 -12.42
CA THR A 57 -10.23 -4.32 -12.41
C THR A 57 -10.29 -2.87 -12.91
N LYS A 58 -11.08 -2.60 -13.96
CA LYS A 58 -11.34 -1.24 -14.47
C LYS A 58 -11.98 -0.33 -13.42
N ASN A 59 -12.85 -0.88 -12.56
CA ASN A 59 -13.44 -0.12 -11.47
C ASN A 59 -12.38 0.28 -10.43
N ILE A 60 -11.47 -0.64 -10.07
CA ILE A 60 -10.34 -0.34 -9.17
C ILE A 60 -9.40 0.71 -9.75
N GLU A 61 -9.11 0.67 -11.05
CA GLU A 61 -8.32 1.68 -11.75
C GLU A 61 -9.00 3.06 -11.72
N SER A 62 -10.31 3.10 -11.96
CA SER A 62 -11.11 4.33 -11.87
C SER A 62 -11.09 4.93 -10.46
N ILE A 63 -11.30 4.11 -9.43
CA ILE A 63 -11.21 4.55 -8.03
C ILE A 63 -9.81 5.07 -7.72
N THR A 64 -8.76 4.34 -8.10
CA THR A 64 -7.36 4.74 -7.87
C THR A 64 -7.05 6.08 -8.54
N THR A 65 -7.48 6.26 -9.79
CA THR A 65 -7.32 7.51 -10.55
C THR A 65 -8.03 8.67 -9.86
N LEU A 66 -9.26 8.45 -9.38
CA LEU A 66 -10.00 9.46 -8.62
C LEU A 66 -9.25 9.84 -7.33
N LEU A 67 -8.73 8.86 -6.57
CA LEU A 67 -7.98 9.12 -5.34
C LEU A 67 -6.71 9.94 -5.60
N ILE A 68 -5.96 9.62 -6.65
CA ILE A 68 -4.77 10.39 -7.09
C ILE A 68 -5.16 11.83 -7.44
N ARG A 69 -6.28 12.02 -8.17
CA ARG A 69 -6.79 13.36 -8.52
C ARG A 69 -7.22 14.16 -7.29
N LEU A 70 -7.97 13.56 -6.37
CA LEU A 70 -8.41 14.20 -5.13
C LEU A 70 -7.21 14.55 -4.24
N ALA A 71 -6.16 13.73 -4.29
CA ALA A 71 -4.89 13.99 -3.61
C ALA A 71 -4.02 15.05 -4.32
N LYS A 72 -4.41 15.55 -5.50
CA LYS A 72 -3.63 16.48 -6.33
C LYS A 72 -2.22 15.95 -6.63
N LEU A 73 -2.13 14.68 -6.99
CA LEU A 73 -0.86 13.97 -7.27
C LEU A 73 -0.66 13.70 -8.76
N GLN A 74 -1.19 14.56 -9.63
CA GLN A 74 -0.90 14.49 -11.06
C GLN A 74 0.54 14.94 -11.31
N ASP A 75 1.23 14.21 -12.18
CA ASP A 75 2.59 14.52 -12.56
C ASP A 75 2.78 14.20 -14.06
N PRO A 76 2.62 15.20 -14.94
CA PRO A 76 2.76 15.01 -16.37
C PRO A 76 4.20 14.68 -16.80
N SER A 77 5.20 15.05 -15.98
CA SER A 77 6.62 14.82 -16.27
C SER A 77 7.06 13.38 -15.98
N GLY A 78 6.23 12.59 -15.29
CA GLY A 78 6.48 11.17 -15.01
C GLY A 78 7.58 10.93 -13.96
N ASN A 79 7.83 11.92 -13.11
CA ASN A 79 8.77 11.87 -12.01
C ASN A 79 8.28 11.04 -10.80
N LEU A 80 6.97 10.79 -10.72
CA LEU A 80 6.31 10.09 -9.63
C LEU A 80 5.80 8.72 -10.05
N ASN A 81 5.77 7.81 -9.07
CA ASN A 81 4.89 6.65 -9.10
C ASN A 81 3.57 7.04 -8.39
N PRO A 82 2.45 7.24 -9.11
CA PRO A 82 1.26 7.86 -8.51
C PRO A 82 0.65 7.06 -7.35
N ARG A 83 0.73 5.73 -7.39
CA ARG A 83 0.21 4.87 -6.31
C ARG A 83 1.09 4.91 -5.08
N ALA A 84 2.41 4.81 -5.26
CA ALA A 84 3.35 4.92 -4.15
C ALA A 84 3.27 6.32 -3.53
N ARG A 85 3.12 7.37 -4.35
CA ARG A 85 2.94 8.75 -3.89
C ARG A 85 1.64 8.95 -3.12
N LEU A 86 0.55 8.30 -3.55
CA LEU A 86 -0.72 8.31 -2.81
C LEU A 86 -0.54 7.70 -1.42
N VAL A 87 0.13 6.56 -1.31
CA VAL A 87 0.46 5.92 -0.02
C VAL A 87 1.34 6.84 0.82
N ALA A 88 2.39 7.41 0.24
CA ALA A 88 3.30 8.36 0.89
C ALA A 88 2.55 9.57 1.48
N LYS A 89 1.60 10.16 0.73
CA LYS A 89 0.78 11.27 1.22
C LYS A 89 -0.07 10.88 2.42
N CYS A 90 -0.66 9.68 2.39
CA CYS A 90 -1.44 9.17 3.51
C CYS A 90 -0.56 8.87 4.74
N HIS A 91 0.66 8.42 4.53
CA HIS A 91 1.66 8.18 5.57
C HIS A 91 2.10 9.50 6.22
N HIS A 92 2.50 10.49 5.41
CA HIS A 92 2.84 11.85 5.87
C HIS A 92 1.72 12.48 6.71
N ALA A 93 0.47 12.36 6.25
CA ALA A 93 -0.69 12.88 6.97
C ALA A 93 -1.02 12.10 8.27
N GLN A 94 -0.24 11.07 8.62
CA GLN A 94 -0.43 10.17 9.75
C GLN A 94 -1.83 9.52 9.74
N LYS A 95 -2.36 9.30 8.54
CA LYS A 95 -3.68 8.69 8.35
C LYS A 95 -3.56 7.19 8.12
N LEU A 96 -2.38 6.68 7.78
CA LEU A 96 -2.09 5.25 7.72
C LEU A 96 -1.53 4.78 9.05
N LYS A 97 -2.11 3.71 9.61
CA LYS A 97 -1.45 2.93 10.67
C LYS A 97 -1.22 1.52 10.17
N TYR A 98 0.05 1.15 10.13
CA TYR A 98 0.51 -0.21 9.85
C TYR A 98 0.54 -1.01 11.16
N GLN A 99 0.03 -2.23 11.14
CA GLN A 99 0.26 -3.14 12.25
C GLN A 99 1.74 -3.52 12.30
N LEU A 100 2.38 -3.32 13.46
CA LEU A 100 3.80 -3.63 13.65
C LEU A 100 4.03 -5.12 13.43
N SER A 101 5.04 -5.41 12.60
CA SER A 101 5.51 -6.77 12.36
C SER A 101 6.32 -7.26 13.56
N GLN A 102 6.14 -8.54 13.92
CA GLN A 102 7.01 -9.21 14.91
C GLN A 102 8.36 -9.61 14.30
N GLU A 103 8.46 -9.65 12.96
CA GLU A 103 9.73 -9.83 12.30
C GLU A 103 10.61 -8.59 12.49
N PRO A 104 11.87 -8.77 12.90
CA PRO A 104 12.78 -7.65 13.07
C PRO A 104 12.98 -6.90 11.74
N PRO A 105 13.41 -5.63 11.80
CA PRO A 105 13.92 -4.93 10.62
C PRO A 105 14.94 -5.85 9.94
N ASN A 106 14.69 -6.22 8.68
CA ASN A 106 15.55 -7.18 7.99
C ASN A 106 16.94 -6.58 7.71
N GLU A 107 17.93 -7.44 7.44
CA GLU A 107 19.36 -7.19 7.12
C GLU A 107 19.83 -5.74 7.04
N LEU A 108 21.02 -5.45 7.60
CA LEU A 108 21.75 -4.18 7.44
C LEU A 108 21.74 -3.74 5.96
N LEU A 109 20.78 -2.88 5.61
CA LEU A 109 20.70 -2.31 4.28
C LEU A 109 21.94 -1.45 4.09
N SER A 110 22.57 -1.54 2.92
CA SER A 110 23.60 -0.57 2.60
C SER A 110 22.99 0.84 2.53
N GLU A 111 23.81 1.88 2.63
CA GLU A 111 23.33 3.26 2.44
C GLU A 111 22.64 3.43 1.09
N ASP A 112 23.16 2.80 0.05
CA ASP A 112 22.61 2.80 -1.30
C ASP A 112 21.23 2.14 -1.40
N GLN A 113 21.04 1.02 -0.70
CA GLN A 113 19.75 0.33 -0.61
C GLN A 113 18.75 1.16 0.20
N THR A 114 19.19 1.73 1.33
CA THR A 114 18.39 2.59 2.19
C THR A 114 17.95 3.86 1.46
N ALA A 115 18.85 4.52 0.73
CA ALA A 115 18.55 5.66 -0.13
C ALA A 115 17.51 5.31 -1.21
N THR A 116 17.68 4.17 -1.88
CA THR A 116 16.71 3.69 -2.88
C THR A 116 15.33 3.44 -2.24
N LEU A 117 15.31 2.77 -1.08
CA LEU A 117 14.10 2.47 -0.33
C LEU A 117 13.36 3.73 0.12
N LEU A 118 14.08 4.72 0.65
CA LEU A 118 13.54 6.02 1.04
C LEU A 118 12.88 6.75 -0.13
N LEU A 119 13.55 6.81 -1.29
CA LEU A 119 13.01 7.46 -2.48
C LEU A 119 11.78 6.74 -3.06
N VAL A 120 11.74 5.41 -2.93
CA VAL A 120 10.53 4.61 -3.23
C VAL A 120 9.40 4.93 -2.27
N ALA A 121 9.69 5.05 -0.98
CA ALA A 121 8.69 5.32 0.05
C ALA A 121 8.04 6.70 -0.11
N VAL A 122 8.80 7.72 -0.53
CA VAL A 122 8.20 9.03 -0.89
C VAL A 122 7.52 9.02 -2.25
N GLY A 123 7.60 7.94 -3.03
CA GLY A 123 6.80 7.73 -4.23
C GLY A 123 7.40 8.27 -5.53
N LEU A 124 8.72 8.40 -5.64
CA LEU A 124 9.37 8.76 -6.92
C LEU A 124 9.34 7.60 -7.93
N SER A 125 9.48 7.88 -9.22
CA SER A 125 9.61 6.88 -10.29
C SER A 125 11.04 6.32 -10.37
N ASN A 126 11.24 5.15 -11.01
CA ASN A 126 12.58 4.56 -11.14
C ASN A 126 13.52 5.46 -11.95
N LYS A 127 13.03 6.04 -13.04
CA LYS A 127 13.71 7.08 -13.82
C LYS A 127 14.23 8.22 -12.93
N THR A 128 13.37 8.79 -12.10
CA THR A 128 13.73 9.92 -11.22
C THR A 128 14.70 9.51 -10.13
N ILE A 129 14.52 8.35 -9.52
CA ILE A 129 15.48 7.78 -8.57
C ILE A 129 16.85 7.62 -9.21
N GLY A 130 16.90 7.11 -10.44
CA GLY A 130 18.15 6.92 -11.18
C GLY A 130 18.89 8.24 -11.38
N LYS A 131 18.17 9.27 -11.83
CA LYS A 131 18.74 10.63 -11.98
C LYS A 131 19.25 11.21 -10.66
N ILE A 132 18.48 11.07 -9.58
CA ILE A 132 18.87 11.59 -8.25
C ILE A 132 20.12 10.89 -7.73
N LEU A 133 20.19 9.57 -7.85
CA LEU A 133 21.30 8.78 -7.32
C LEU A 133 22.51 8.71 -8.28
N GLY A 134 22.39 9.22 -9.51
CA GLY A 134 23.44 9.16 -10.52
C GLY A 134 23.66 7.74 -11.09
N ILE A 135 22.61 6.94 -11.18
CA ILE A 135 22.65 5.55 -11.69
C ILE A 135 21.57 5.33 -12.77
N SER A 136 21.69 4.26 -13.55
CA SER A 136 20.68 3.96 -14.57
C SER A 136 19.35 3.51 -13.95
N GLU A 137 18.24 3.74 -14.65
CA GLU A 137 16.91 3.23 -14.25
C GLU A 137 16.92 1.70 -14.09
N LYS A 138 17.62 0.98 -14.97
CA LYS A 138 17.81 -0.47 -14.88
C LYS A 138 18.56 -0.90 -13.61
N THR A 139 19.51 -0.09 -13.16
CA THR A 139 20.21 -0.30 -11.88
C THR A 139 19.24 -0.12 -10.70
N VAL A 140 18.34 0.86 -10.77
CA VAL A 140 17.27 1.03 -9.76
C VAL A 140 16.36 -0.19 -9.71
N GLU A 141 15.94 -0.71 -10.86
CA GLU A 141 15.13 -1.94 -10.94
C GLU A 141 15.84 -3.15 -10.31
N SER A 142 17.14 -3.31 -10.61
CA SER A 142 17.96 -4.37 -10.01
C SER A 142 18.04 -4.22 -8.49
N ARG A 143 18.30 -3.01 -7.97
CA ARG A 143 18.30 -2.72 -6.52
C ARG A 143 16.94 -3.03 -5.89
N LEU A 144 15.84 -2.68 -6.55
CA LEU A 144 14.48 -2.98 -6.07
C LEU A 144 14.18 -4.48 -6.05
N ASN A 145 14.62 -5.22 -7.05
CA ASN A 145 14.48 -6.67 -7.06
C ASN A 145 15.24 -7.32 -5.89
N ASN A 146 16.45 -6.84 -5.60
CA ASN A 146 17.21 -7.31 -4.45
C ASN A 146 16.50 -6.96 -3.13
N LEU A 147 15.97 -5.75 -3.00
CA LEU A 147 15.13 -5.37 -1.85
C LEU A 147 13.89 -6.27 -1.74
N PHE A 148 13.21 -6.58 -2.85
CA PHE A 148 12.06 -7.49 -2.81
C PHE A 148 12.47 -8.86 -2.27
N LEU A 149 13.59 -9.42 -2.73
CA LEU A 149 14.10 -10.69 -2.22
C LEU A 149 14.45 -10.61 -0.73
N GLN A 150 15.19 -9.58 -0.31
CA GLN A 150 15.55 -9.36 1.10
C GLN A 150 14.33 -9.20 1.99
N PHE A 151 13.25 -8.59 1.52
CA PHE A 151 12.01 -8.43 2.29
C PHE A 151 11.01 -9.59 2.08
N GLY A 152 11.40 -10.69 1.43
CA GLY A 152 10.53 -11.86 1.21
C GLY A 152 9.38 -11.61 0.22
N ILE A 153 9.45 -10.55 -0.57
CA ILE A 153 8.42 -10.13 -1.52
C ILE A 153 8.63 -10.85 -2.85
N ASN A 154 7.80 -11.87 -3.12
CA ASN A 154 7.87 -12.60 -4.39
C ASN A 154 7.17 -11.85 -5.54
N ALA A 155 7.91 -10.94 -6.18
CA ALA A 155 7.40 -10.09 -7.26
C ALA A 155 7.02 -10.85 -8.56
N LYS A 156 7.62 -12.02 -8.82
CA LYS A 156 7.46 -12.75 -10.10
C LYS A 156 6.38 -13.82 -10.08
N ALA A 157 6.21 -14.51 -8.95
CA ALA A 157 5.24 -15.61 -8.86
C ALA A 157 3.86 -15.14 -8.38
N ASN A 158 3.79 -13.99 -7.72
CA ASN A 158 2.59 -13.61 -6.97
C ASN A 158 1.78 -12.50 -7.65
N LYS A 159 0.74 -12.90 -8.42
CA LYS A 159 -0.22 -11.96 -9.02
C LYS A 159 -1.07 -11.19 -7.99
N VAL A 160 -1.01 -11.58 -6.71
CA VAL A 160 -1.80 -10.97 -5.62
C VAL A 160 -1.23 -9.63 -5.16
N ILE A 161 0.08 -9.44 -5.32
CA ILE A 161 0.78 -8.30 -4.72
C ILE A 161 1.26 -7.30 -5.77
N ASN A 162 1.27 -6.03 -5.40
CA ASN A 162 2.09 -5.04 -6.05
C ASN A 162 3.42 -4.95 -5.26
N PRO A 163 4.55 -5.41 -5.81
CA PRO A 163 5.78 -5.59 -5.03
C PRO A 163 6.34 -4.27 -4.49
N ARG A 164 6.22 -3.17 -5.26
CA ARG A 164 6.67 -1.84 -4.82
C ARG A 164 5.85 -1.35 -3.62
N LEU A 165 4.52 -1.41 -3.72
CA LEU A 165 3.65 -0.98 -2.63
C LEU A 165 3.77 -1.91 -1.41
N ARG A 166 3.98 -3.20 -1.65
CA ARG A 166 4.26 -4.18 -0.59
C ARG A 166 5.55 -3.87 0.14
N LEU A 167 6.62 -3.49 -0.58
CA LEU A 167 7.88 -3.09 0.02
C LEU A 167 7.67 -1.91 0.97
N ILE A 168 6.96 -0.86 0.51
CA ILE A 168 6.62 0.30 1.34
C ILE A 168 5.82 -0.12 2.58
N ALA A 169 4.83 -1.01 2.40
CA ALA A 169 3.99 -1.47 3.51
C ALA A 169 4.80 -2.23 4.57
N VAL A 170 5.66 -3.15 4.13
CA VAL A 170 6.49 -3.98 5.02
C VAL A 170 7.54 -3.13 5.72
N THR A 171 8.20 -2.21 5.02
CA THR A 171 9.26 -1.38 5.62
C THR A 171 8.72 -0.39 6.64
N ASN A 172 7.49 0.12 6.44
CA ASN A 172 6.80 0.91 7.46
C ASN A 172 6.36 0.04 8.66
N ALA A 173 5.82 -1.15 8.41
CA ALA A 173 5.40 -2.08 9.46
C ALA A 173 6.56 -2.61 10.32
N ARG A 174 7.76 -2.73 9.73
CA ARG A 174 9.01 -3.13 10.40
C ARG A 174 9.85 -1.95 10.86
N GLN A 175 9.40 -0.72 10.67
CA GLN A 175 10.11 0.51 11.04
C GLN A 175 11.52 0.63 10.43
N ASN A 176 11.78 0.03 9.26
CA ASN A 176 13.03 0.22 8.51
C ASN A 176 13.19 1.66 8.01
N ILE A 177 12.09 2.41 7.92
CA ILE A 177 12.06 3.84 7.61
C ILE A 177 11.40 4.55 8.78
N THR A 178 12.12 5.44 9.45
CA THR A 178 11.53 6.28 10.48
C THR A 178 10.65 7.37 9.86
N PHE A 179 9.64 7.83 10.59
CA PHE A 179 8.78 8.91 10.13
C PHE A 179 9.60 10.19 9.87
N GLU A 180 10.60 10.49 10.70
CA GLU A 180 11.48 11.65 10.55
C GLU A 180 12.28 11.60 9.25
N ALA A 181 12.95 10.47 8.97
CA ALA A 181 13.71 10.29 7.74
C ALA A 181 12.82 10.42 6.49
N PHE A 182 11.61 9.84 6.56
CA PHE A 182 10.61 9.97 5.52
C PHE A 182 10.15 11.43 5.34
N ASP A 183 9.84 12.15 6.44
CA ASP A 183 9.29 13.49 6.38
C ASP A 183 10.28 14.50 5.78
N ILE A 184 11.58 14.40 6.11
CA ILE A 184 12.63 15.23 5.52
C ILE A 184 12.58 15.17 3.98
N LEU A 185 12.48 13.96 3.42
CA LEU A 185 12.45 13.77 1.97
C LEU A 185 11.07 14.10 1.37
N TRP A 186 10.00 13.87 2.12
CA TRP A 186 8.66 14.26 1.71
C TRP A 186 8.56 15.78 1.52
N GLN A 187 9.03 16.57 2.49
CA GLN A 187 8.99 18.04 2.41
C GLN A 187 9.75 18.57 1.19
N LYS A 188 10.94 18.00 0.92
CA LYS A 188 11.73 18.36 -0.26
C LYS A 188 11.08 17.98 -1.59
N THR A 189 10.11 17.07 -1.61
CA THR A 189 9.49 16.59 -2.87
C THR A 189 8.02 16.96 -3.04
N ASN A 190 7.29 17.37 -2.00
CA ASN A 190 5.83 17.56 -2.05
C ASN A 190 5.36 18.95 -2.47
N ASN A 191 6.16 19.98 -2.26
CA ASN A 191 5.80 21.37 -2.58
C ASN A 191 6.76 22.01 -3.59
N VAL A 192 7.49 21.19 -4.33
CA VAL A 192 8.54 21.63 -5.27
C VAL A 192 8.24 21.07 -6.64
N ASP A 193 8.59 21.84 -7.67
CA ASP A 193 8.67 21.34 -9.02
C ASP A 193 9.76 20.25 -9.09
N LEU A 194 9.34 19.00 -9.26
CA LEU A 194 10.24 17.86 -9.31
C LEU A 194 11.21 17.94 -10.49
N ASP A 195 10.86 18.64 -11.57
CA ASP A 195 11.78 18.84 -12.68
C ASP A 195 13.00 19.67 -12.26
N GLN A 196 12.86 20.61 -11.31
CA GLN A 196 13.99 21.36 -10.76
C GLN A 196 14.95 20.46 -9.99
N ILE A 197 14.42 19.58 -9.14
CA ILE A 197 15.21 18.60 -8.38
C ILE A 197 15.89 17.63 -9.34
N VAL A 198 15.18 17.19 -10.37
CA VAL A 198 15.68 16.24 -11.36
C VAL A 198 16.78 16.86 -12.23
N ASN A 199 16.71 18.16 -12.52
CA ASN A 199 17.70 18.87 -13.33
C ASN A 199 18.93 19.29 -12.52
N ASN A 200 18.82 19.43 -11.20
CA ASN A 200 19.93 19.71 -10.29
C ASN A 200 19.88 18.82 -9.04
N PRO A 201 20.18 17.51 -9.19
CA PRO A 201 19.94 16.52 -8.14
C PRO A 201 20.94 16.56 -7.00
N GLN A 202 22.08 17.26 -7.13
CA GLN A 202 23.21 17.15 -6.21
C GLN A 202 22.83 17.42 -4.75
N GLU A 203 22.19 18.56 -4.47
CA GLU A 203 21.78 18.92 -3.10
C GLU A 203 20.79 17.89 -2.52
N PHE A 204 19.84 17.44 -3.35
CA PHE A 204 18.86 16.47 -2.91
C PHE A 204 19.48 15.09 -2.67
N ARG A 205 20.41 14.67 -3.53
CA ARG A 205 21.18 13.44 -3.39
C ARG A 205 21.98 13.45 -2.10
N GLU A 206 22.69 14.54 -1.79
CA GLU A 206 23.44 14.68 -0.54
C GLU A 206 22.52 14.55 0.68
N THR A 207 21.34 15.17 0.62
CA THR A 207 20.34 15.02 1.68
C THR A 207 19.90 13.55 1.83
N VAL A 208 19.59 12.88 0.72
CA VAL A 208 19.16 11.48 0.71
C VAL A 208 20.23 10.57 1.29
N MET A 209 21.49 10.72 0.86
CA MET A 209 22.61 9.91 1.34
C MET A 209 22.88 10.16 2.82
N LYS A 210 22.81 11.41 3.28
CA LYS A 210 22.95 11.75 4.71
C LYS A 210 21.86 11.10 5.56
N VAL A 211 20.60 11.14 5.11
CA VAL A 211 19.48 10.51 5.83
C VAL A 211 19.63 8.98 5.82
N ALA A 212 20.04 8.40 4.70
CA ALA A 212 20.28 6.98 4.58
C ALA A 212 21.41 6.50 5.50
N GLY A 213 22.56 7.19 5.52
CA GLY A 213 23.69 6.88 6.41
C GLY A 213 23.28 6.86 7.88
N LYS A 214 22.53 7.87 8.33
CA LYS A 214 22.00 7.91 9.71
C LYS A 214 21.12 6.70 10.05
N LEU A 215 20.20 6.32 9.16
CA LEU A 215 19.35 5.15 9.40
C LEU A 215 20.16 3.85 9.48
N VAL A 216 21.19 3.71 8.64
CA VAL A 216 22.08 2.55 8.66
C VAL A 216 22.90 2.49 9.96
N GLU A 217 23.42 3.63 10.42
CA GLU A 217 24.15 3.73 11.70
C GLU A 217 23.27 3.44 12.92
N GLU A 218 21.98 3.77 12.86
CA GLU A 218 21.03 3.56 13.96
C GLU A 218 20.43 2.15 13.96
N ALA A 219 20.36 1.46 12.81
CA ALA A 219 19.75 0.14 12.68
C ALA A 219 20.26 -0.93 13.68
N PRO A 220 21.57 -1.03 14.01
CA PRO A 220 22.05 -1.96 15.04
C PRO A 220 21.47 -1.68 16.43
N LYS A 221 21.24 -0.40 16.79
CA LYS A 221 20.78 -0.01 18.13
C LYS A 221 19.33 -0.41 18.39
N TYR A 222 18.50 -0.41 17.35
CA TYR A 222 17.10 -0.86 17.44
C TYR A 222 16.97 -2.38 17.62
N ARG A 223 17.94 -3.16 17.13
CA ARG A 223 17.98 -4.63 17.33
C ARG A 223 18.14 -5.01 18.80
N ASP A 224 19.01 -4.31 19.52
CA ASP A 224 19.30 -4.61 20.93
C ASP A 224 18.16 -4.18 21.87
N ASN A 225 17.39 -3.16 21.49
CA ASN A 225 16.22 -2.71 22.24
C ASN A 225 14.99 -3.60 22.00
N ALA A 226 14.76 -4.06 20.77
CA ALA A 226 13.66 -5.00 20.46
C ALA A 226 13.81 -6.35 21.17
N ASN A 227 15.04 -6.80 21.45
CA ASN A 227 15.30 -8.01 22.23
C ASN A 227 15.12 -7.83 23.75
N LYS A 228 14.99 -6.59 24.26
CA LYS A 228 14.79 -6.30 25.69
C LYS A 228 13.31 -6.18 26.08
N GLU A 229 12.42 -5.92 25.13
CA GLU A 229 10.98 -5.94 25.35
C GLU A 229 10.49 -7.39 25.32
N GLN A 230 10.46 -8.05 26.48
CA GLN A 230 9.88 -9.39 26.62
C GLN A 230 8.43 -9.42 26.11
N PRO A 231 8.01 -10.47 25.36
CA PRO A 231 6.63 -10.61 24.95
C PRO A 231 5.75 -10.79 26.20
N GLN A 232 4.73 -9.93 26.35
CA GLN A 232 3.68 -10.16 27.33
C GLN A 232 3.04 -11.54 27.12
N PRO A 233 2.72 -12.28 28.20
CA PRO A 233 2.23 -13.64 28.09
C PRO A 233 0.91 -13.70 27.30
N ALA A 234 0.78 -14.76 26.49
CA ALA A 234 -0.27 -15.02 25.49
C ALA A 234 -1.71 -15.21 26.04
N SER A 235 -2.06 -14.58 27.15
CA SER A 235 -3.34 -14.73 27.85
C SER A 235 -4.18 -13.45 27.79
N GLN A 236 -4.36 -12.88 26.59
CA GLN A 236 -5.34 -11.81 26.35
C GLN A 236 -5.60 -11.66 24.83
N ARG A 237 -5.86 -12.78 24.13
CA ARG A 237 -6.50 -12.70 22.81
C ARG A 237 -7.96 -12.32 23.01
N GLN A 238 -8.24 -11.02 22.90
CA GLN A 238 -9.62 -10.52 22.76
C GLN A 238 -10.27 -11.24 21.57
N GLN A 239 -11.34 -11.98 21.85
CA GLN A 239 -12.20 -12.56 20.82
C GLN A 239 -12.90 -11.42 20.09
N TYR A 240 -12.42 -11.04 18.91
CA TYR A 240 -13.15 -10.15 18.03
C TYR A 240 -14.27 -10.95 17.35
N THR A 241 -15.51 -10.54 17.62
CA THR A 241 -16.72 -11.10 17.04
C THR A 241 -16.67 -10.96 15.53
N TYR A 242 -16.66 -12.10 14.83
CA TYR A 242 -16.74 -12.18 13.38
C TYR A 242 -18.12 -11.71 12.93
N ILE A 243 -18.23 -10.55 12.28
CA ILE A 243 -19.48 -10.13 11.66
C ILE A 243 -19.64 -10.93 10.37
N ASN A 244 -20.60 -11.84 10.39
CA ASN A 244 -20.96 -12.72 9.29
C ASN A 244 -21.38 -11.90 8.05
N PRO A 245 -20.77 -12.09 6.86
CA PRO A 245 -21.05 -11.29 5.66
C PRO A 245 -22.48 -11.47 5.10
N ALA A 246 -23.24 -12.44 5.59
CA ALA A 246 -24.65 -12.66 5.23
C ALA A 246 -25.62 -11.55 5.70
N HIS A 247 -25.18 -10.58 6.52
CA HIS A 247 -26.02 -9.44 6.94
C HIS A 247 -25.77 -8.13 6.18
N THR A 248 -24.75 -8.07 5.33
CA THR A 248 -24.44 -6.86 4.56
C THR A 248 -25.33 -6.69 3.32
N GLN A 249 -25.90 -7.76 2.76
CA GLN A 249 -26.79 -7.69 1.59
C GLN A 249 -28.11 -6.94 1.88
N ASN A 250 -28.63 -7.01 3.11
CA ASN A 250 -29.87 -6.32 3.48
C ASN A 250 -29.70 -4.81 3.70
N VAL A 251 -28.48 -4.33 3.93
CA VAL A 251 -28.21 -2.90 4.10
C VAL A 251 -28.00 -2.20 2.75
N TYR A 252 -27.46 -2.90 1.74
CA TYR A 252 -27.22 -2.33 0.41
C TYR A 252 -28.49 -2.12 -0.41
N ASN A 253 -29.55 -2.92 -0.22
CA ASN A 253 -30.81 -2.73 -0.93
C ASN A 253 -31.65 -1.54 -0.42
N ARG A 254 -31.33 -0.93 0.73
CA ARG A 254 -32.06 0.23 1.26
C ARG A 254 -31.50 1.59 0.84
N LEU A 255 -30.35 1.64 0.17
CA LEU A 255 -29.66 2.89 -0.19
C LEU A 255 -29.67 3.21 -1.69
N ASN A 256 -30.43 2.47 -2.49
CA ASN A 256 -30.55 2.72 -3.94
C ASN A 256 -31.97 2.45 -4.46
N PRO A 257 -32.92 3.41 -4.35
CA PRO A 257 -34.32 3.18 -4.73
C PRO A 257 -34.59 3.11 -6.25
N ASN A 258 -33.58 3.24 -7.12
CA ASN A 258 -33.79 3.38 -8.57
C ASN A 258 -33.43 2.16 -9.43
N GLN A 259 -33.55 0.93 -8.91
CA GLN A 259 -33.36 -0.29 -9.73
C GLN A 259 -34.55 -1.26 -9.77
N GLN A 260 -35.76 -0.81 -9.45
CA GLN A 260 -36.98 -1.54 -9.80
C GLN A 260 -37.81 -0.71 -10.77
N ASN A 261 -37.57 -0.93 -12.06
CA ASN A 261 -38.59 -0.88 -13.12
C ASN A 261 -37.94 -1.33 -14.45
N LYS A 262 -37.91 -2.64 -14.67
CA LYS A 262 -37.94 -3.21 -16.02
C LYS A 262 -39.33 -3.83 -16.21
N PRO A 263 -40.10 -3.44 -17.23
CA PRO A 263 -41.37 -4.09 -17.51
C PRO A 263 -41.12 -5.53 -17.97
N GLN A 264 -41.83 -6.46 -17.32
CA GLN A 264 -41.91 -7.87 -17.72
C GLN A 264 -42.68 -7.98 -19.04
N SER A 265 -42.11 -8.78 -19.93
CA SER A 265 -42.65 -9.17 -21.23
C SER A 265 -44.03 -9.82 -21.09
N ALA A 266 -44.99 -9.39 -21.90
CA ALA A 266 -46.32 -9.98 -21.97
C ALA A 266 -46.27 -11.38 -22.61
N GLU A 267 -46.80 -12.38 -21.89
CA GLU A 267 -47.15 -13.69 -22.40
C GLU A 267 -48.35 -13.59 -23.35
N GLN A 268 -48.20 -14.08 -24.59
CA GLN A 268 -49.33 -14.39 -25.47
C GLN A 268 -49.70 -15.86 -25.29
N LYS A 269 -50.97 -16.10 -24.93
CA LYS A 269 -51.66 -17.39 -25.01
C LYS A 269 -52.62 -17.41 -26.21
N PRO A 270 -53.02 -18.61 -26.69
CA PRO A 270 -53.46 -18.85 -28.06
C PRO A 270 -54.95 -18.60 -28.27
N GLN A 271 -55.35 -18.21 -29.48
CA GLN A 271 -56.74 -18.30 -29.94
C GLN A 271 -56.91 -19.49 -30.88
N GLN A 272 -57.74 -20.43 -30.42
CA GLN A 272 -58.51 -21.34 -31.24
C GLN A 272 -59.72 -20.58 -31.80
N GLN A 273 -59.91 -20.63 -33.12
CA GLN A 273 -61.16 -20.93 -33.83
C GLN A 273 -60.89 -20.90 -35.34
#